data_AF-A0A3C1M371-F1
#
_entry.id   AF-A0A3C1M371-F1
#
_cell.length_a   1.000
_cell.length_b   1.000
_cell.length_c   1.000
_cell.angle_alpha   90.00
_cell.angle_beta   90.00
_cell.angle_gamma   90.00
#
_symmetry.space_group_name_H-M   'P 1'
#
loop_
_entity.id
_entity.type
_entity.pdbx_description
1 polymer ?
#
loop_
_entity_poly.entity_id
_entity_poly.type
_entity_poly.pdbx_seq_one_letter_code
_entity_poly.pdbx_strand_id
1 'polypeptide(L)'
;MPAKIPAFVSIVGFTETGLVPGISAAGATPAARRTTAIADAEVLVWGESRHFPLPPLVAGVSPVWITRAIGQRLGWPIHVWNSGLPQRPTVPHLDVGGQPARCVSTGMALPRSLVQRLWQGGGGGGGWLGGPPPLVGGNRPLGFFSGGGGGEFFF
;
A
#
# COMPACT_ATOMS: atom_id res chain seq x y z
N MET A 1 -5.74 -32.42 0.30
CA MET A 1 -5.12 -31.27 1.01
C MET A 1 -6.15 -30.17 1.09
N PRO A 2 -6.34 -29.47 2.24
CA PRO A 2 -7.26 -28.34 2.29
C PRO A 2 -6.81 -27.26 1.30
N ALA A 3 -7.77 -26.62 0.63
CA ALA A 3 -7.51 -25.54 -0.30
C ALA A 3 -6.83 -24.38 0.45
N LYS A 4 -5.79 -23.82 -0.17
CA LYS A 4 -4.99 -22.76 0.42
C LYS A 4 -5.73 -21.43 0.28
N ILE A 5 -6.04 -20.77 1.39
CA ILE A 5 -6.70 -19.46 1.39
C ILE A 5 -5.63 -18.41 1.04
N PRO A 6 -5.80 -17.60 -0.03
CA PRO A 6 -4.82 -16.59 -0.40
C PRO A 6 -4.80 -15.45 0.62
N ALA A 7 -3.63 -14.80 0.77
CA ALA A 7 -3.46 -13.61 1.59
C ALA A 7 -3.40 -12.36 0.70
N PHE A 8 -3.99 -11.26 1.18
CA PHE A 8 -3.91 -9.96 0.55
C PHE A 8 -2.90 -9.08 1.29
N VAL A 9 -1.98 -8.47 0.54
CA VAL A 9 -0.98 -7.55 1.10
C VAL A 9 -1.11 -6.21 0.39
N SER A 10 -1.47 -5.17 1.15
CA SER A 10 -1.47 -3.79 0.69
C SER A 10 -0.13 -3.15 1.03
N ILE A 11 0.65 -2.79 0.01
CA ILE A 11 1.90 -2.05 0.19
C ILE A 11 1.57 -0.58 0.05
N VAL A 12 1.80 0.18 1.12
CA VAL A 12 1.51 1.62 1.20
C VAL A 12 2.82 2.41 1.22
N GLY A 13 2.92 3.39 0.33
CA GLY A 13 4.08 4.25 0.17
C GLY A 13 3.70 5.61 -0.38
N PHE A 14 4.65 6.54 -0.39
CA PHE A 14 4.43 7.89 -0.87
C PHE A 14 5.52 8.33 -1.84
N THR A 15 5.12 9.14 -2.82
CA THR A 15 6.04 9.83 -3.72
C THR A 15 5.66 11.31 -3.84
N GLU A 16 6.66 12.19 -3.79
CA GLU A 16 6.47 13.62 -4.04
C GLU A 16 5.95 13.90 -5.45
N THR A 17 6.12 12.98 -6.40
CA THR A 17 5.50 13.07 -7.73
C THR A 17 3.98 13.27 -7.63
N GLY A 18 3.34 12.62 -6.64
CA GLY A 18 1.91 12.77 -6.40
C GLY A 18 1.50 14.18 -5.95
N LEU A 19 2.43 15.02 -5.49
CA LEU A 19 2.13 16.41 -5.11
C LEU A 19 2.01 17.33 -6.32
N VAL A 20 2.53 16.92 -7.48
CA VAL A 20 2.47 17.74 -8.69
C VAL A 20 0.99 17.90 -9.11
N PRO A 21 0.52 19.13 -9.36
CA PRO A 21 -0.84 19.37 -9.84
C PRO A 21 -1.13 18.58 -11.13
N GLY A 22 -2.32 17.98 -11.21
CA GLY A 22 -2.74 17.22 -12.39
C GLY A 22 -2.17 15.79 -12.52
N ILE A 23 -1.19 15.37 -11.71
CA ILE A 23 -0.61 14.02 -11.83
C ILE A 23 -1.38 12.95 -11.05
N SER A 24 -1.95 13.28 -9.89
CA SER A 24 -2.61 12.30 -9.03
C SER A 24 -4.06 12.65 -8.76
N ALA A 25 -4.94 11.66 -8.93
CA ALA A 25 -6.34 11.68 -8.51
C ALA A 25 -6.53 11.21 -7.04
N ALA A 26 -5.47 10.72 -6.38
CA ALA A 26 -5.51 10.09 -5.06
C ALA A 26 -5.62 11.10 -3.91
N GLY A 27 -6.71 11.86 -3.87
CA GLY A 27 -6.97 12.89 -2.88
C GLY A 27 -7.01 14.28 -3.49
N ALA A 28 -8.02 15.05 -3.07
CA ALA A 28 -8.40 16.33 -3.69
C ALA A 28 -7.33 17.42 -3.56
N THR A 29 -6.46 17.33 -2.54
CA THR A 29 -5.38 18.29 -2.29
C THR A 29 -4.05 17.58 -2.07
N PRO A 30 -2.90 18.24 -2.32
CA PRO A 30 -1.58 17.68 -2.02
C PRO A 30 -1.41 17.25 -0.56
N ALA A 31 -2.08 17.92 0.39
CA ALA A 31 -2.13 17.52 1.79
C ALA A 31 -2.93 16.23 1.99
N ALA A 32 -4.10 16.11 1.37
CA ALA A 32 -4.91 14.89 1.42
C ALA A 32 -4.18 13.69 0.80
N ARG A 33 -3.41 13.89 -0.27
CA ARG A 33 -2.60 12.84 -0.93
C ARG A 33 -1.56 12.19 -0.01
N ARG A 34 -1.11 12.91 1.04
CA ARG A 34 -0.18 12.35 2.04
C ARG A 34 -0.86 11.37 2.99
N THR A 35 -2.17 11.51 3.18
CA THR A 35 -2.96 10.75 4.16
C THR A 35 -3.89 9.72 3.52
N THR A 36 -4.17 9.82 2.21
CA THR A 36 -5.05 8.87 1.48
C THR A 36 -4.60 7.42 1.65
N ALA A 37 -3.30 7.14 1.55
CA ALA A 37 -2.78 5.77 1.73
C ALA A 37 -2.98 5.24 3.15
N ILE A 38 -2.96 6.12 4.17
CA ILE A 38 -3.25 5.73 5.55
C ILE A 38 -4.76 5.50 5.71
N ALA A 39 -5.60 6.36 5.14
CA ALA A 39 -7.05 6.19 5.16
C ALA A 39 -7.49 4.89 4.48
N ASP A 40 -6.88 4.53 3.34
CA ASP A 40 -7.11 3.25 2.68
C ASP A 40 -6.71 2.08 3.61
N ALA A 41 -5.55 2.17 4.26
CA ALA A 41 -5.11 1.14 5.21
C ALA A 41 -6.09 0.98 6.39
N GLU A 42 -6.63 2.08 6.92
CA GLU A 42 -7.65 2.06 7.97
C GLU A 42 -8.94 1.37 7.51
N VAL A 43 -9.44 1.69 6.31
CA VAL A 43 -10.62 1.02 5.78
C VAL A 43 -10.35 -0.47 5.59
N LEU A 44 -9.20 -0.87 5.05
CA LEU A 44 -8.87 -2.28 4.87
C LEU A 44 -8.90 -3.06 6.18
N VAL A 45 -8.32 -2.51 7.25
CA VAL A 45 -8.19 -3.22 8.53
C VAL A 45 -9.44 -3.05 9.39
N TRP A 46 -9.85 -1.81 9.68
CA TRP A 46 -10.93 -1.50 10.61
C TRP A 46 -12.31 -1.38 9.96
N GLY A 47 -12.38 -1.11 8.66
CA GLY A 47 -13.64 -0.97 7.91
C GLY A 47 -14.21 0.42 7.88
N GLU A 48 -13.46 1.38 8.40
CA GLU A 48 -13.75 2.79 8.40
C GLU A 48 -12.41 3.51 8.49
N SER A 49 -12.34 4.75 7.99
CA SER A 49 -11.19 5.60 8.29
C SER A 49 -11.53 6.49 9.48
N ARG A 50 -10.79 6.30 10.57
CA ARG A 50 -11.03 6.94 11.87
C ARG A 50 -10.24 8.22 12.02
N HIS A 51 -9.03 8.26 11.45
CA HIS A 51 -8.11 9.38 11.67
C HIS A 51 -7.99 10.30 10.45
N PHE A 52 -8.36 9.82 9.25
CA PHE A 52 -8.18 10.58 8.01
C PHE A 52 -9.43 10.49 7.12
N PRO A 53 -10.21 11.56 6.94
CA PRO A 53 -11.39 11.47 6.09
C PRO A 53 -10.98 11.10 4.66
N LEU A 54 -11.60 10.03 4.13
CA LEU A 54 -11.46 9.72 2.71
C LEU A 54 -12.05 10.92 1.93
N PRO A 55 -11.26 11.54 1.03
CA PRO A 55 -11.76 12.66 0.27
C PRO A 55 -12.95 12.21 -0.59
N PRO A 56 -13.99 13.04 -0.75
CA PRO A 56 -15.09 12.72 -1.65
C PRO A 56 -14.52 12.54 -3.06
N LEU A 57 -14.58 11.31 -3.54
CA LEU A 57 -14.13 10.96 -4.89
C LEU A 57 -15.24 11.34 -5.85
N VAL A 58 -15.00 12.37 -6.67
CA VAL A 58 -15.92 12.78 -7.75
C VAL A 58 -16.17 11.63 -8.74
N ALA A 59 -15.23 10.69 -8.83
CA ALA A 59 -15.28 9.52 -9.71
C ALA A 59 -15.88 8.24 -9.09
N GLY A 60 -16.43 8.29 -7.86
CA GLY A 60 -17.13 7.14 -7.24
C GLY A 60 -16.50 6.62 -5.95
N VAL A 61 -16.53 5.31 -5.72
CA VAL A 61 -16.09 4.67 -4.46
C VAL A 61 -14.60 4.37 -4.50
N SER A 62 -13.86 4.60 -3.40
CA SER A 62 -12.44 4.20 -3.32
C SER A 62 -12.30 2.69 -3.52
N PRO A 63 -11.35 2.21 -4.36
CA PRO A 63 -11.12 0.78 -4.59
C PRO A 63 -10.90 -0.04 -3.31
N VAL A 64 -10.47 0.62 -2.24
CA VAL A 64 -10.29 0.03 -0.91
C VAL A 64 -11.55 -0.67 -0.38
N TRP A 65 -12.73 -0.12 -0.66
CA TRP A 65 -14.00 -0.68 -0.23
C TRP A 65 -14.32 -1.98 -0.97
N ILE A 66 -13.97 -2.07 -2.25
CA ILE A 66 -14.11 -3.28 -3.07
C ILE A 66 -13.20 -4.37 -2.50
N THR A 67 -11.93 -4.05 -2.26
CA THR A 67 -10.95 -4.97 -1.69
C THR A 67 -11.40 -5.51 -0.33
N ARG A 68 -11.90 -4.64 0.56
CA ARG A 68 -12.42 -5.07 1.86
C ARG A 68 -13.62 -6.00 1.70
N ALA A 69 -14.59 -5.64 0.86
CA ALA A 69 -15.79 -6.45 0.65
C ALA A 69 -15.44 -7.87 0.17
N ILE A 70 -14.49 -7.98 -0.77
CA ILE A 70 -13.98 -9.27 -1.27
C ILE A 70 -13.26 -10.03 -0.15
N GLY A 71 -12.34 -9.36 0.57
CA GLY A 71 -11.56 -9.98 1.64
C GLY A 71 -12.44 -10.51 2.77
N GLN A 72 -13.47 -9.76 3.17
CA GLN A 72 -14.46 -10.21 4.16
C GLN A 72 -15.30 -11.39 3.65
N ARG A 73 -15.76 -11.32 2.39
CA ARG A 73 -16.60 -12.36 1.79
C ARG A 73 -15.87 -13.70 1.61
N LEU A 74 -14.56 -13.65 1.39
CA LEU A 74 -13.71 -14.80 1.12
C LEU A 74 -12.84 -15.22 2.32
N GLY A 75 -12.89 -14.49 3.43
CA GLY A 75 -12.12 -14.78 4.65
C GLY A 75 -10.61 -14.63 4.46
N TRP A 76 -10.17 -13.71 3.60
CA TRP A 76 -8.74 -13.53 3.32
C TRP A 76 -8.06 -12.75 4.45
N PRO A 77 -6.88 -13.20 4.92
CA PRO A 77 -6.06 -12.36 5.78
C PRO A 77 -5.56 -11.15 4.99
N ILE A 78 -5.70 -9.97 5.58
CA ILE A 78 -5.28 -8.68 5.04
C ILE A 78 -4.08 -8.19 5.85
N HIS A 79 -3.00 -7.84 5.17
CA HIS A 79 -1.80 -7.25 5.76
C HIS A 79 -1.48 -5.91 5.11
N VAL A 80 -0.97 -4.97 5.92
CA VAL A 80 -0.51 -3.66 5.45
C VAL A 80 1.00 -3.57 5.63
N TRP A 81 1.72 -3.23 4.56
CA TRP A 81 3.18 -3.08 4.55
C TRP A 81 3.54 -1.63 4.24
N ASN A 82 4.23 -0.97 5.16
CA ASN A 82 4.72 0.39 4.97
C ASN A 82 6.06 0.36 4.22
N SER A 83 6.08 0.87 2.98
CA SER A 83 7.27 1.00 2.15
C SER A 83 7.85 2.41 2.11
N GLY A 84 7.36 3.33 2.95
CA GLY A 84 7.89 4.69 3.04
C GLY A 84 6.82 5.77 2.97
N LEU A 85 5.89 5.77 3.92
CA LEU A 85 4.99 6.90 4.14
C LEU A 85 5.66 8.01 4.97
N PRO A 86 5.34 9.30 4.76
CA PRO A 86 5.85 10.40 5.57
C PRO A 86 5.31 10.33 7.01
N GLN A 87 4.11 9.79 7.18
CA GLN A 87 3.47 9.50 8.45
C GLN A 87 3.23 7.99 8.56
N ARG A 88 3.55 7.40 9.71
CA ARG A 88 3.34 5.98 9.94
C ARG A 88 1.85 5.63 9.92
N PRO A 89 1.46 4.46 9.36
CA PRO A 89 0.09 3.98 9.46
C PRO A 89 -0.37 3.84 10.91
N THR A 90 -1.63 4.14 11.16
CA THR A 90 -2.33 3.98 12.45
C THR A 90 -2.79 2.54 12.70
N VAL A 91 -2.81 1.72 11.65
CA VAL A 91 -3.18 0.29 11.70
C VAL A 91 -1.96 -0.60 11.95
N PRO A 92 -2.15 -1.85 12.44
CA PRO A 92 -1.08 -2.84 12.47
C PRO A 92 -0.46 -3.03 11.09
N HIS A 93 0.85 -2.86 10.99
CA HIS A 93 1.59 -2.94 9.72
C HIS A 93 2.98 -3.53 9.91
N LEU A 94 3.53 -4.06 8.82
CA LEU A 94 4.94 -4.38 8.70
C LEU A 94 5.69 -3.20 8.08
N ASP A 95 6.75 -2.72 8.71
CA ASP A 95 7.64 -1.74 8.09
C ASP A 95 8.75 -2.47 7.32
N VAL A 96 8.84 -2.22 6.01
CA VAL A 96 9.87 -2.85 5.15
C VAL A 96 11.16 -2.01 5.06
N GLY A 97 11.25 -0.92 5.83
CA GLY A 97 12.44 -0.07 5.93
C GLY A 97 12.66 0.83 4.71
N GLY A 98 11.56 1.25 4.09
CA GLY A 98 11.55 2.22 2.98
C GLY A 98 11.52 3.67 3.45
N GLN A 99 11.39 4.60 2.49
CA GLN A 99 11.28 6.03 2.77
C GLN A 99 10.40 6.71 1.72
N PRO A 100 9.84 7.90 2.01
CA PRO A 100 9.13 8.69 1.01
C PRO A 100 10.00 8.95 -0.23
N ALA A 101 9.47 8.63 -1.40
CA ALA A 101 10.18 8.84 -2.66
C ALA A 101 10.13 10.31 -3.07
N ARG A 102 11.24 10.81 -3.63
CA ARG A 102 11.31 12.13 -4.27
C ARG A 102 10.58 12.12 -5.61
N CYS A 103 10.32 13.31 -6.14
CA CYS A 103 9.68 13.44 -7.45
C CYS A 103 10.54 12.75 -8.53
N VAL A 104 9.92 11.93 -9.39
CA VAL A 104 10.63 11.21 -10.46
C VAL A 104 11.30 12.14 -11.46
N SER A 105 10.83 13.40 -11.58
CA SER A 105 11.47 14.44 -12.40
C SER A 105 12.90 14.77 -11.95
N THR A 106 13.27 14.43 -10.72
CA THR A 106 14.64 14.60 -10.20
C THR A 106 15.61 13.53 -10.71
N GLY A 107 15.11 12.44 -11.31
CA GLY A 107 15.90 11.26 -11.66
C GLY A 107 16.41 10.46 -10.45
N MET A 108 16.07 10.85 -9.22
CA MET A 108 16.55 10.24 -7.98
C MET A 108 15.42 10.06 -6.96
N ALA A 109 14.38 9.31 -7.34
CA ALA A 109 13.22 9.05 -6.49
C ALA A 109 13.61 8.35 -5.17
N LEU A 110 14.47 7.34 -5.22
CA LEU A 110 15.03 6.63 -4.06
C LEU A 110 16.54 6.38 -4.24
N PRO A 111 17.33 6.31 -3.15
CA PRO A 111 18.72 5.88 -3.23
C PRO A 111 18.83 4.45 -3.79
N ARG A 112 19.77 4.21 -4.72
CA ARG A 112 19.96 2.88 -5.33
C ARG A 112 20.20 1.78 -4.29
N SER A 113 20.96 2.07 -3.24
CA SER A 113 21.20 1.14 -2.14
C SER A 113 19.91 0.76 -1.43
N LEU A 114 18.99 1.71 -1.22
CA LEU A 114 17.68 1.43 -0.65
C LEU A 114 16.83 0.57 -1.58
N VAL A 115 16.79 0.88 -2.88
CA VAL A 115 16.06 0.08 -3.87
C VAL A 115 16.59 -1.36 -3.89
N GLN A 116 17.92 -1.55 -3.88
CA GLN A 116 18.53 -2.87 -3.83
C GLN A 116 18.19 -3.61 -2.54
N ARG A 117 18.20 -2.95 -1.37
CA ARG A 117 17.79 -3.57 -0.11
C ARG A 117 16.32 -3.98 -0.12
N LEU A 118 15.42 -3.12 -0.57
CA LEU A 118 13.99 -3.42 -0.67
C LEU A 118 13.73 -4.56 -1.67
N TRP A 119 14.43 -4.53 -2.81
CA TRP A 119 14.40 -5.59 -3.81
C TRP A 119 14.90 -6.92 -3.26
N GLN A 120 16.02 -6.95 -2.55
CA GLN A 120 16.55 -8.20 -1.94
C GLN A 120 15.68 -8.69 -0.78
N GLY A 121 15.13 -7.78 0.03
CA GLY A 121 14.19 -8.14 1.10
C GLY A 121 12.89 -8.74 0.55
N GLY A 122 12.40 -8.21 -0.58
CA GLY A 122 11.20 -8.71 -1.27
C GLY A 122 11.46 -9.88 -2.22
N GLY A 123 12.66 -9.98 -2.79
CA GLY A 123 13.01 -10.79 -3.95
C GLY A 123 14.12 -11.79 -3.66
N GLY A 124 13.69 -13.03 -3.42
CA GLY A 124 14.52 -14.23 -3.30
C GLY A 124 13.72 -15.45 -2.87
N GLY A 125 12.71 -15.26 -2.00
CA GLY A 125 11.90 -16.38 -1.51
C GLY A 125 10.82 -16.03 -0.48
N GLY A 126 10.28 -14.81 -0.49
CA GLY A 126 9.33 -14.37 0.56
C GLY A 126 10.02 -13.97 1.87
N GLY A 127 11.12 -13.21 1.80
CA GLY A 127 11.94 -12.84 2.97
C GLY A 127 11.18 -12.09 4.07
N TRP A 128 10.19 -11.27 3.72
CA TRP A 128 9.29 -10.63 4.69
C TRP A 128 8.20 -11.56 5.26
N LEU A 129 8.04 -12.75 4.68
CA LEU A 129 7.08 -13.80 5.07
C LEU A 129 7.80 -15.01 5.71
N GLY A 130 9.12 -14.94 5.93
CA GLY A 130 9.98 -16.06 6.36
C GLY A 130 10.39 -16.09 7.83
N GLY A 131 9.91 -15.17 8.67
CA GLY A 131 10.00 -15.28 10.15
C GLY A 131 9.00 -16.31 10.69
N PRO A 132 9.11 -16.77 11.96
CA PRO A 132 8.22 -17.79 12.51
C PRO A 132 6.76 -17.38 12.23
N PRO A 133 6.01 -18.18 11.45
CA PRO A 133 4.75 -17.73 10.92
C PRO A 133 3.73 -17.69 12.07
N PRO A 134 2.80 -16.71 12.12
CA PRO A 134 1.46 -17.06 12.55
C PRO A 134 0.89 -17.96 11.43
N LEU A 135 1.29 -19.25 11.41
CA LEU A 135 0.81 -20.30 10.50
C LEU A 135 0.35 -19.82 9.11
N VAL A 136 1.28 -19.41 8.23
CA VAL A 136 0.97 -19.15 6.82
C VAL A 136 1.86 -20.03 5.96
N GLY A 137 1.31 -21.18 5.55
CA GLY A 137 1.90 -21.97 4.48
C GLY A 137 2.03 -21.14 3.21
N GLY A 138 3.12 -21.30 2.47
CA GLY A 138 3.57 -20.39 1.39
C GLY A 138 2.50 -19.89 0.40
N ASN A 139 2.01 -18.68 0.60
CA ASN A 139 1.18 -17.98 -0.37
C ASN A 139 2.02 -16.97 -1.11
N ARG A 140 1.84 -16.89 -2.43
CA ARG A 140 2.24 -15.71 -3.21
C ARG A 140 1.14 -14.66 -2.98
N PRO A 141 1.42 -13.55 -2.30
CA PRO A 141 0.42 -12.50 -2.10
C PRO A 141 0.10 -11.85 -3.46
N LEU A 142 -1.19 -11.59 -3.71
CA LEU A 142 -1.57 -10.57 -4.70
C LEU A 142 -1.25 -9.21 -4.05
N GLY A 143 -0.20 -8.56 -4.53
CA GLY A 143 0.15 -7.20 -4.14
C GLY A 143 -0.68 -6.20 -4.94
N PHE A 144 -1.46 -5.37 -4.25
CA PHE A 144 -2.08 -4.19 -4.85
C PHE A 144 -1.34 -2.96 -4.33
N PHE A 145 -0.73 -2.21 -5.23
CA PHE A 145 -0.17 -0.89 -4.93
C PHE A 145 -1.32 0.12 -4.98
N SER A 146 -1.66 0.75 -3.85
CA SER A 146 -2.56 1.93 -3.87
C SER A 146 -1.76 3.13 -4.37
N GLY A 147 -1.53 3.16 -5.69
CA GLY A 147 -1.12 4.34 -6.45
C GLY A 147 -2.31 4.71 -7.32
N GLY A 148 -3.18 5.59 -6.83
CA GLY A 148 -4.36 6.04 -7.55
C GLY A 148 -3.99 6.89 -8.78
N GLY A 149 -3.78 6.20 -9.90
CA GLY A 149 -3.75 6.74 -11.25
C GLY A 149 -4.65 5.89 -12.13
N GLY A 150 -5.73 6.48 -12.65
CA GLY A 150 -6.46 5.89 -13.74
C GLY A 150 -5.51 5.75 -14.93
N GLY A 151 -5.30 4.52 -15.39
CA GLY A 151 -4.64 4.20 -16.65
C GLY A 151 -3.29 4.87 -16.85
N GLU A 152 -2.28 4.49 -16.06
CA GLU A 152 -0.91 4.21 -16.51
C GLU A 152 -0.02 3.96 -15.27
N PHE A 153 0.61 2.79 -15.24
CA PHE A 153 1.58 2.41 -14.22
C PHE A 153 2.85 3.24 -14.43
N PHE A 154 3.18 4.13 -13.49
CA PHE A 154 4.49 4.77 -13.46
C PHE A 154 5.23 4.42 -12.16
N PHE A 155 6.41 3.84 -12.40
CA PHE A 155 7.48 3.24 -11.60
C PHE A 155 7.63 3.58 -10.11
#